data_AF-A0A7S0BGH0-F1
#
_entry.id   AF-A0A7S0BGH0-F1
#
_cell.length_a   1.000
_cell.length_b   1.000
_cell.length_c   1.000
_cell.angle_alpha   90.00
_cell.angle_beta   90.00
_cell.angle_gamma   90.00
#
_symmetry.space_group_name_H-M   'P 1'
#
loop_
_entity.id
_entity.type
_entity.pdbx_description
1 polymer ?
#
loop_
_entity_poly.entity_id
_entity_poly.type
_entity_poly.pdbx_seq_one_letter_code
_entity_poly.pdbx_strand_id
1 'polypeptide(L)'
;RSRRVENLNRFIKDQQREEQALVKDELKYGRLMVCDILERMAQQLSPIEKLPLHELVALTSVNSVRGCLGVDSLQPRQLSVDALRNPSTYGIEDSEMSVAYNILATSGRVLGLQDWLSAFSMEMDGSGLTEAEISGRFVRTCSDLKYIGFIKRGVRRQDQVVRAIFEQR
;
A
#
# COMPACT_ATOMS: atom_id res chain seq x y z
N ARG A 1 -31.47 70.52 -40.47
CA ARG A 1 -30.12 70.21 -39.96
C ARG A 1 -30.06 68.91 -39.11
N SER A 2 -31.09 68.56 -38.32
CA SER A 2 -31.09 67.32 -37.48
C SER A 2 -30.87 65.99 -38.21
N ARG A 3 -31.54 65.72 -39.35
CA ARG A 3 -31.40 64.42 -40.06
C ARG A 3 -29.98 64.12 -40.55
N ARG A 4 -29.21 65.16 -40.87
CA ARG A 4 -27.83 65.01 -41.36
C ARG A 4 -26.89 64.61 -40.23
N VAL A 5 -27.14 65.14 -39.02
CA VAL A 5 -26.40 64.79 -37.80
C VAL A 5 -26.74 63.38 -37.32
N GLU A 6 -28.01 62.97 -37.40
CA GLU A 6 -28.43 61.60 -37.09
C GLU A 6 -27.82 60.56 -38.04
N ASN A 7 -27.74 60.85 -39.33
CA ASN A 7 -27.11 59.96 -40.30
C ASN A 7 -25.60 59.85 -40.06
N LEU A 8 -24.94 60.95 -39.71
CA LEU A 8 -23.51 60.95 -39.37
C LEU A 8 -23.24 60.14 -38.09
N ASN A 9 -24.10 60.26 -37.08
CA ASN A 9 -24.00 59.49 -35.83
C ASN A 9 -24.25 58.00 -36.03
N ARG A 10 -25.11 57.60 -36.98
CA ARG A 10 -25.26 56.18 -37.34
C ARG A 10 -24.01 55.66 -38.04
N PHE A 11 -23.49 56.40 -39.01
CA PHE A 11 -22.27 56.02 -39.72
C PHE A 11 -21.07 55.84 -38.78
N ILE A 12 -20.89 56.74 -37.81
CA ILE A 12 -19.83 56.62 -36.79
C ILE A 12 -20.04 55.39 -35.90
N LYS A 13 -21.28 55.09 -35.50
CA LYS A 13 -21.60 53.89 -34.71
C LYS A 13 -21.38 52.60 -35.50
N ASP A 14 -21.67 52.60 -36.79
CA ASP A 14 -21.49 51.44 -37.66
C ASP A 14 -19.98 51.20 -37.92
N GLN A 15 -19.21 52.26 -38.15
CA GLN A 15 -17.74 52.19 -38.22
C GLN A 15 -17.11 51.65 -36.92
N GLN A 16 -17.56 52.15 -35.75
CA GLN A 16 -17.09 51.64 -34.46
C GLN A 16 -17.47 50.17 -34.21
N ARG A 17 -18.60 49.70 -34.75
CA ARG A 17 -19.01 48.30 -34.65
C ARG A 17 -18.17 47.39 -35.53
N GLU A 18 -17.82 47.84 -36.74
CA GLU A 18 -16.93 47.12 -37.65
C GLU A 18 -15.52 47.00 -37.06
N GLU A 19 -14.97 48.08 -36.51
CA GLU A 19 -13.67 48.05 -35.83
C GLU A 19 -13.67 47.10 -34.61
N GLN A 20 -14.73 47.12 -33.80
CA GLN A 20 -14.86 46.19 -32.66
C GLN A 20 -15.04 44.73 -33.10
N ALA A 21 -15.65 44.47 -34.24
CA ALA A 21 -15.76 43.13 -34.81
C ALA A 21 -14.40 42.62 -35.29
N LEU A 22 -13.62 43.47 -35.96
CA LEU A 22 -12.27 43.15 -36.42
C LEU A 22 -11.34 42.80 -35.23
N VAL A 23 -11.36 43.61 -34.16
CA VAL A 23 -10.59 43.35 -32.94
C VAL A 23 -10.99 42.04 -32.27
N LYS A 24 -12.29 41.70 -32.26
CA LYS A 24 -12.78 40.41 -31.73
C LYS A 24 -12.30 39.23 -32.58
N ASP A 25 -12.24 39.38 -33.90
CA ASP A 25 -11.75 38.35 -34.81
C ASP A 25 -10.24 38.13 -34.68
N GLU A 26 -9.46 39.20 -34.50
CA GLU A 26 -8.02 39.10 -34.16
C GLU A 26 -7.80 38.40 -32.82
N LEU A 27 -8.59 38.74 -31.80
CA LEU A 27 -8.54 38.09 -30.49
C LEU A 27 -8.91 36.61 -30.57
N LYS A 28 -9.89 36.26 -31.40
CA LYS A 28 -10.29 34.87 -31.66
C LYS A 28 -9.18 34.11 -32.38
N TYR A 29 -8.54 34.72 -33.36
CA TYR A 29 -7.40 34.13 -34.09
C TYR A 29 -6.20 33.91 -33.16
N GLY A 30 -5.88 34.89 -32.32
CA GLY A 30 -4.82 34.76 -31.30
C GLY A 30 -5.10 33.62 -30.31
N ARG A 31 -6.35 33.45 -29.87
CA ARG A 31 -6.73 32.32 -29.01
C ARG A 31 -6.57 30.98 -29.71
N LEU A 32 -6.99 30.87 -30.97
CA LEU A 32 -6.80 29.64 -31.76
C LEU A 32 -5.32 29.31 -31.96
N MET A 33 -4.48 30.32 -32.21
CA MET A 33 -3.04 30.13 -32.35
C MET A 33 -2.40 29.63 -31.05
N VAL A 34 -2.78 30.19 -29.91
CA VAL A 34 -2.30 29.72 -28.60
C VAL A 34 -2.77 28.29 -28.33
N CYS A 35 -4.03 27.96 -28.64
CA CYS A 35 -4.53 26.59 -28.50
C CYS A 35 -3.76 25.59 -29.38
N ASP A 36 -3.47 25.93 -30.64
CA ASP A 36 -2.70 25.09 -31.56
C ASP A 36 -1.25 24.87 -31.05
N ILE A 37 -0.61 25.91 -30.51
CA ILE A 37 0.71 25.77 -29.88
C ILE A 37 0.65 24.83 -28.68
N LEU A 38 -0.34 24.99 -27.80
CA LEU A 38 -0.52 24.13 -26.63
C LEU A 38 -0.83 22.68 -27.02
N GLU A 39 -1.61 22.48 -28.07
CA GLU A 39 -1.94 21.16 -28.59
C GLU A 39 -0.69 20.47 -29.16
N ARG A 40 0.15 21.19 -29.90
CA ARG A 40 1.45 20.67 -30.37
C ARG A 40 2.40 20.35 -29.22
N MET A 41 2.44 21.18 -28.18
CA MET A 41 3.24 20.88 -26.98
C MET A 41 2.72 19.64 -26.25
N ALA A 42 1.40 19.48 -26.15
CA ALA A 42 0.77 18.30 -25.56
C ALA A 42 1.07 17.03 -26.38
N GLN A 43 1.12 17.13 -27.72
CA GLN A 43 1.50 16.01 -28.59
C GLN A 43 2.95 15.54 -28.37
N GLN A 44 3.85 16.40 -27.88
CA GLN A 44 5.21 16.02 -27.52
C GLN A 44 5.30 15.30 -26.16
N LEU A 45 4.27 15.43 -25.32
CA LEU A 45 4.19 14.74 -24.03
C LEU A 45 3.67 13.32 -24.27
N SER A 46 4.59 12.35 -24.31
CA SER A 46 4.24 10.93 -24.29
C SER A 46 4.62 10.30 -22.95
N PRO A 47 3.85 9.33 -22.44
CA PRO A 47 4.28 8.52 -21.31
C PRO A 47 5.65 7.91 -21.60
N ILE A 48 6.57 8.02 -20.64
CA ILE A 48 7.95 7.55 -20.78
C ILE A 48 8.01 6.05 -21.15
N GLU A 49 7.00 5.29 -20.72
CA GLU A 49 6.79 3.86 -21.01
C GLU A 49 6.68 3.52 -22.50
N LYS A 50 6.31 4.50 -23.35
CA LYS A 50 6.18 4.30 -24.80
C LYS A 50 7.52 4.44 -25.53
N LEU A 51 8.56 4.92 -24.85
CA LEU A 51 9.88 5.12 -25.44
C LEU A 51 10.70 3.83 -25.31
N PRO A 52 11.50 3.47 -26.33
CA PRO A 52 12.38 2.32 -26.24
C PRO A 52 13.45 2.56 -25.18
N LEU A 53 13.76 1.52 -24.40
CA LEU A 53 14.81 1.54 -23.36
C LEU A 53 14.60 2.58 -22.24
N HIS A 54 13.35 3.00 -22.01
CA HIS A 54 13.03 3.95 -20.96
C HIS A 54 13.38 3.45 -19.56
N GLU A 55 13.42 2.13 -19.37
CA GLU A 55 13.76 1.46 -18.11
C GLU A 55 15.21 1.70 -17.68
N LEU A 56 16.10 2.10 -18.61
CA LEU A 56 17.50 2.45 -18.28
C LEU A 56 17.63 3.82 -17.59
N VAL A 57 16.66 4.71 -17.80
CA VAL A 57 16.68 6.09 -17.30
C VAL A 57 15.65 6.29 -16.19
N ALA A 58 14.51 5.60 -16.28
CA ALA A 58 13.42 5.69 -15.32
C ALA A 58 13.32 4.43 -14.46
N LEU A 59 13.33 4.60 -13.14
CA LEU A 59 13.12 3.52 -12.21
C LEU A 59 11.62 3.21 -12.10
N THR A 60 11.22 2.03 -12.57
CA THR A 60 9.82 1.58 -12.56
C THR A 60 9.42 0.88 -11.27
N SER A 61 10.37 0.22 -10.58
CA SER A 61 10.08 -0.53 -9.35
C SER A 61 10.04 0.36 -8.11
N VAL A 62 8.96 1.11 -7.98
CA VAL A 62 8.70 1.93 -6.78
C VAL A 62 8.54 1.05 -5.53
N ASN A 63 7.99 -0.16 -5.67
CA ASN A 63 7.75 -1.07 -4.54
C ASN A 63 9.05 -1.62 -3.93
N SER A 64 10.06 -1.94 -4.76
CA SER A 64 11.36 -2.39 -4.25
C SER A 64 12.06 -1.28 -3.46
N VAL A 65 12.01 -0.05 -3.97
CA VAL A 65 12.60 1.11 -3.29
C VAL A 65 11.83 1.47 -2.02
N ARG A 66 10.49 1.44 -2.05
CA ARG A 66 9.64 1.62 -0.87
C ARG A 66 9.93 0.57 0.21
N GLY A 67 10.19 -0.67 -0.19
CA GLY A 67 10.63 -1.77 0.67
C GLY A 67 11.91 -1.44 1.43
N CYS A 68 12.92 -0.92 0.73
CA CYS A 68 14.21 -0.56 1.32
C CYS A 68 14.18 0.74 2.13
N LEU A 69 13.32 1.69 1.76
CA LEU A 69 13.23 3.00 2.41
C LEU A 69 12.28 3.02 3.62
N GLY A 70 11.55 1.93 3.88
CA GLY A 70 10.66 1.82 5.04
C GLY A 70 9.41 2.70 4.97
N VAL A 71 9.07 3.23 3.79
CA VAL A 71 7.97 4.19 3.60
C VAL A 71 6.61 3.49 3.51
N ASP A 72 6.57 2.29 2.90
CA ASP A 72 5.36 1.47 2.76
C ASP A 72 5.60 -0.02 3.03
N SER A 73 6.82 -0.42 3.43
CA SER A 73 7.09 -1.80 3.83
C SER A 73 6.29 -2.09 5.09
N LEU A 74 5.47 -3.15 5.07
CA LEU A 74 4.98 -3.80 6.29
C LEU A 74 6.12 -3.75 7.32
N GLN A 75 5.87 -3.09 8.46
CA GLN A 75 6.91 -2.94 9.47
C GLN A 75 7.45 -4.34 9.81
N PRO A 76 8.73 -4.51 10.20
CA PRO A 76 9.30 -5.84 10.47
C PRO A 76 8.41 -6.73 11.36
N ARG A 77 7.67 -6.09 12.28
CA ARG A 77 6.63 -6.71 13.09
C ARG A 77 5.45 -7.26 12.27
N GLN A 78 4.87 -6.47 11.38
CA GLN A 78 3.77 -6.90 10.51
C GLN A 78 4.21 -8.04 9.59
N LEU A 79 5.40 -7.94 8.99
CA LEU A 79 5.97 -9.04 8.19
C LEU A 79 6.10 -10.33 8.99
N SER A 80 6.57 -10.24 10.24
CA SER A 80 6.69 -11.40 11.12
C SER A 80 5.33 -12.01 11.45
N VAL A 81 4.31 -11.18 11.72
CA VAL A 81 2.94 -11.64 11.98
C VAL A 81 2.33 -12.29 10.75
N ASP A 82 2.49 -11.67 9.58
CA ASP A 82 1.94 -12.18 8.32
C ASP A 82 2.60 -13.51 7.92
N ALA A 83 3.92 -13.63 8.11
CA ALA A 83 4.65 -14.88 7.91
C ALA A 83 4.20 -15.99 8.86
N LEU A 84 3.91 -15.66 10.13
CA LEU A 84 3.40 -16.63 11.10
C LEU A 84 1.94 -17.01 10.86
N ARG A 85 1.12 -16.14 10.25
CA ARG A 85 -0.28 -16.45 9.92
C ARG A 85 -0.43 -17.26 8.64
N ASN A 86 0.30 -16.84 7.60
CA ASN A 86 0.15 -17.38 6.25
C ASN A 86 1.52 -17.83 5.72
N PRO A 87 2.09 -18.91 6.29
CA PRO A 87 3.43 -19.37 5.92
C PRO A 87 3.50 -19.87 4.46
N SER A 88 2.37 -20.27 3.89
CA SER A 88 2.22 -20.64 2.46
C SER A 88 2.60 -19.52 1.50
N THR A 89 2.41 -18.24 1.90
CA THR A 89 2.81 -17.07 1.11
C THR A 89 4.32 -17.04 0.86
N TYR A 90 5.09 -17.62 1.78
CA TYR A 90 6.55 -17.68 1.74
C TYR A 90 7.06 -19.07 1.31
N GLY A 91 6.18 -19.96 0.84
CA GLY A 91 6.55 -21.32 0.44
C GLY A 91 6.97 -22.22 1.61
N ILE A 92 6.58 -21.86 2.83
CA ILE A 92 6.80 -22.68 4.02
C ILE A 92 5.49 -23.41 4.31
N GLU A 93 5.40 -24.66 3.88
CA GLU A 93 4.31 -25.54 4.26
C GLU A 93 4.60 -26.13 5.66
N ASP A 94 3.57 -26.29 6.49
CA ASP A 94 3.61 -26.96 7.79
C ASP A 94 4.62 -26.39 8.82
N SER A 95 4.59 -25.07 9.02
CA SER A 95 5.38 -24.44 10.08
C SER A 95 4.76 -24.68 11.47
N GLU A 96 5.44 -25.46 12.30
CA GLU A 96 5.11 -25.66 13.73
C GLU A 96 4.97 -24.31 14.48
N MET A 97 5.79 -23.33 14.10
CA MET A 97 5.74 -21.98 14.67
C MET A 97 4.46 -21.22 14.30
N SER A 98 3.97 -21.43 13.08
CA SER A 98 2.68 -20.89 12.63
C SER A 98 1.52 -21.51 13.40
N VAL A 99 1.54 -22.83 13.58
CA VAL A 99 0.53 -23.56 14.37
C VAL A 99 0.48 -23.03 15.81
N ALA A 100 1.64 -22.97 16.47
CA ALA A 100 1.73 -22.47 17.84
C ALA A 100 1.31 -20.99 17.95
N TYR A 101 1.67 -20.16 16.97
CA TYR A 101 1.26 -18.75 16.91
C TYR A 101 -0.24 -18.59 16.69
N ASN A 102 -0.87 -19.41 15.84
CA ASN A 102 -2.30 -19.34 15.57
C ASN A 102 -3.12 -19.71 16.81
N ILE A 103 -2.71 -20.75 17.56
CA ILE A 103 -3.32 -21.09 18.85
C ILE A 103 -3.16 -19.94 19.86
N LEU A 104 -1.96 -19.35 19.93
CA LEU A 104 -1.72 -18.18 20.77
C LEU A 104 -2.59 -16.98 20.33
N ALA A 105 -2.81 -16.82 19.03
CA ALA A 105 -3.55 -15.70 18.46
C ALA A 105 -5.06 -15.78 18.72
N THR A 106 -5.63 -16.99 18.74
CA THR A 106 -7.02 -17.27 19.12
C THR A 106 -7.22 -17.25 20.63
N SER A 107 -6.17 -17.56 21.39
CA SER A 107 -6.18 -17.48 22.85
C SER A 107 -6.19 -16.03 23.38
N GLY A 108 -6.61 -15.87 24.64
CA GLY A 108 -6.58 -14.57 25.33
C GLY A 108 -5.16 -14.07 25.65
N ARG A 109 -5.07 -12.98 26.40
CA ARG A 109 -3.79 -12.36 26.82
C ARG A 109 -2.87 -13.32 27.59
N VAL A 110 -3.45 -14.26 28.33
CA VAL A 110 -2.74 -15.20 29.20
C VAL A 110 -3.18 -16.60 28.84
N LEU A 111 -2.23 -17.49 28.64
CA LEU A 111 -2.46 -18.89 28.28
C LEU A 111 -1.67 -19.80 29.23
N GLY A 112 -2.29 -20.90 29.66
CA GLY A 112 -1.60 -21.96 30.40
C GLY A 112 -0.72 -22.79 29.47
N LEU A 113 0.49 -23.14 29.91
CA LEU A 113 1.42 -23.94 29.10
C LEU A 113 0.86 -25.33 28.77
N GLN A 114 0.16 -25.96 29.72
CA GLN A 114 -0.43 -27.29 29.53
C GLN A 114 -1.59 -27.26 28.52
N ASP A 115 -2.48 -26.28 28.64
CA ASP A 115 -3.59 -26.10 27.69
C ASP A 115 -3.07 -25.74 26.29
N TRP A 116 -1.96 -25.01 26.22
CA TRP A 116 -1.31 -24.70 24.95
C TRP A 116 -0.66 -25.93 24.32
N LEU A 117 0.05 -26.73 25.12
CA LEU A 117 0.69 -27.96 24.66
C LEU A 117 -0.36 -28.98 24.18
N SER A 118 -1.47 -29.14 24.90
CA SER A 118 -2.54 -30.06 24.48
C SER A 118 -3.18 -29.63 23.17
N ALA A 119 -3.50 -28.35 23.00
CA ALA A 119 -4.00 -27.81 21.73
C ALA A 119 -2.99 -27.96 20.59
N PHE A 120 -1.69 -27.76 20.87
CA PHE A 120 -0.62 -27.95 19.89
C PHE A 120 -0.48 -29.43 19.50
N SER A 121 -0.58 -30.36 20.45
CA SER A 121 -0.55 -31.79 20.17
C SER A 121 -1.71 -32.19 19.27
N MET A 122 -2.93 -31.73 19.57
CA MET A 122 -4.11 -32.06 18.77
C MET A 122 -3.97 -31.65 17.29
N GLU A 123 -3.36 -30.50 17.02
CA GLU A 123 -3.13 -30.05 15.64
C GLU A 123 -2.00 -30.86 14.96
N MET A 124 -1.07 -31.39 15.75
CA MET A 124 0.07 -32.18 15.27
C MET A 124 -0.20 -33.70 15.25
N ASP A 125 -1.32 -34.20 15.78
CA ASP A 125 -1.62 -35.64 15.89
C ASP A 125 -1.65 -36.34 14.51
N GLY A 126 -1.86 -35.61 13.41
CA GLY A 126 -1.78 -36.12 12.03
C GLY A 126 -0.37 -36.28 11.46
N SER A 127 0.67 -35.83 12.17
CA SER A 127 2.06 -35.80 11.67
C SER A 127 2.86 -37.09 11.88
N GLY A 128 2.28 -38.09 12.59
CA GLY A 128 2.94 -39.37 12.89
C GLY A 128 4.06 -39.29 13.94
N LEU A 129 4.15 -38.16 14.66
CA LEU A 129 5.14 -37.94 15.72
C LEU A 129 4.70 -38.58 17.05
N THR A 130 5.68 -38.96 17.86
CA THR A 130 5.43 -39.38 19.24
C THR A 130 5.14 -38.19 20.15
N GLU A 131 4.41 -38.42 21.25
CA GLU A 131 4.09 -37.39 22.25
C GLU A 131 5.34 -36.68 22.81
N ALA A 132 6.45 -37.43 22.97
CA ALA A 132 7.72 -36.88 23.41
C ALA A 132 8.36 -35.95 22.36
N GLU A 133 8.26 -36.29 21.07
CA GLU A 133 8.75 -35.45 19.98
C GLU A 133 7.92 -34.18 19.82
N ILE A 134 6.59 -34.29 19.93
CA ILE A 134 5.67 -33.14 19.92
C ILE A 134 6.01 -32.19 21.07
N SER A 135 6.22 -32.73 22.27
CA SER A 135 6.60 -31.94 23.45
C SER A 135 7.95 -31.24 23.25
N GLY A 136 8.93 -31.92 22.68
CA GLY A 136 10.25 -31.33 22.36
C GLY A 136 10.16 -30.20 21.33
N ARG A 137 9.37 -30.39 20.27
CA ARG A 137 9.10 -29.39 19.22
C ARG A 137 8.33 -28.19 19.77
N PHE A 138 7.36 -28.43 20.64
CA PHE A 138 6.64 -27.37 21.33
C PHE A 138 7.57 -26.50 22.18
N VAL A 139 8.46 -27.10 22.98
CA VAL A 139 9.44 -26.36 23.79
C VAL A 139 10.36 -25.51 22.92
N ARG A 140 10.84 -26.06 21.80
CA ARG A 140 11.65 -25.31 20.82
C ARG A 140 10.87 -24.12 20.26
N THR A 141 9.65 -24.36 19.79
CA THR A 141 8.77 -23.33 19.23
C THR A 141 8.45 -22.23 20.24
N CYS A 142 8.21 -22.57 21.51
CA CYS A 142 8.06 -21.59 22.57
C CYS A 142 9.34 -20.76 22.77
N SER A 143 10.52 -21.38 22.69
CA SER A 143 11.80 -20.66 22.77
C SER A 143 11.96 -19.66 21.62
N ASP A 144 11.60 -20.06 20.40
CA ASP A 144 11.70 -19.20 19.21
C ASP A 144 10.68 -18.04 19.26
N LEU A 145 9.43 -18.32 19.65
CA LEU A 145 8.41 -17.27 19.86
C LEU A 145 8.82 -16.29 20.98
N LYS A 146 9.52 -16.78 22.01
CA LYS A 146 10.07 -15.91 23.07
C LYS A 146 11.23 -15.08 22.56
N TYR A 147 12.10 -15.65 21.72
CA TYR A 147 13.24 -14.96 21.12
C TYR A 147 12.80 -13.79 20.23
N ILE A 148 11.76 -14.00 19.40
CA ILE A 148 11.19 -12.96 18.54
C ILE A 148 10.36 -11.93 19.36
N GLY A 149 9.98 -12.27 20.59
CA GLY A 149 9.29 -11.37 21.52
C GLY A 149 7.77 -11.42 21.43
N PHE A 150 7.18 -12.48 20.85
CA PHE A 150 5.73 -12.69 20.82
C PHE A 150 5.16 -13.12 22.17
N ILE A 151 5.97 -13.80 22.98
CA ILE A 151 5.57 -14.30 24.30
C ILE A 151 6.53 -13.88 25.41
N LYS A 152 5.99 -13.70 26.61
CA LYS A 152 6.73 -13.46 27.84
C LYS A 152 6.26 -14.43 28.93
N ARG A 153 7.14 -14.82 29.84
CA ARG A 153 6.74 -15.60 31.02
C ARG A 153 5.81 -14.77 31.91
N GLY A 154 4.72 -15.40 32.36
CA GLY A 154 3.80 -14.82 33.33
C GLY A 154 4.46 -14.64 34.70
N VAL A 155 4.13 -13.54 35.38
CA VAL A 155 4.66 -13.23 36.72
C VAL A 155 3.78 -13.84 37.83
N ARG A 156 2.51 -14.13 37.53
CA ARG A 156 1.49 -14.52 38.53
C ARG A 156 1.39 -16.03 38.78
N ARG A 157 1.65 -16.87 37.78
CA ARG A 157 1.71 -18.35 37.89
C ARG A 157 2.86 -18.86 37.05
N GLN A 158 3.62 -19.83 37.57
CA GLN A 158 4.83 -20.35 36.93
C GLN A 158 4.56 -21.02 35.57
N ASP A 159 3.35 -21.53 35.37
CA ASP A 159 2.96 -22.25 34.14
C ASP A 159 2.17 -21.39 33.14
N GLN A 160 2.24 -20.06 33.26
CA GLN A 160 1.52 -19.16 32.37
C GLN A 160 2.44 -18.40 31.42
N VAL A 161 1.97 -18.26 30.19
CA VAL A 161 2.58 -17.43 29.15
C VAL A 161 1.68 -16.23 28.89
N VAL A 162 2.30 -15.06 28.73
CA VAL A 162 1.62 -13.82 28.37
C VAL A 162 1.97 -13.48 26.94
N ARG A 163 0.94 -13.29 26.11
CA ARG A 163 1.10 -12.75 24.76
C ARG A 163 1.55 -11.29 24.87
N ALA A 164 2.70 -10.97 24.29
CA ALA A 164 3.30 -9.64 24.38
C ALA A 164 2.83 -8.70 23.27
N ILE A 165 2.41 -9.25 22.13
CA ILE A 165 1.98 -8.49 20.95
C ILE A 165 0.47 -8.63 20.79
N PHE A 166 -0.24 -7.49 20.84
CA PHE A 166 -1.64 -7.39 20.44
C PHE A 166 -1.72 -6.80 19.05
N GLU A 167 -2.50 -7.44 18.19
CA GLU A 167 -2.93 -6.81 16.95
C GLU A 167 -3.93 -5.71 17.31
N GLN A 168 -3.63 -4.47 16.94
CA GLN A 168 -4.67 -3.45 16.85
C GLN A 168 -5.54 -3.86 15.66
N ARG A 169 -6.78 -4.28 15.94
CA ARG A 169 -7.81 -4.45 14.91
C ARG A 169 -8.15 -3.11 14.28
#